data_AF-A0AAD6J0D4-F1
#
_entry.id   AF-A0AAD6J0D4-F1
#
_cell.length_a   1.000
_cell.length_b   1.000
_cell.length_c   1.000
_cell.angle_alpha   90.00
_cell.angle_beta   90.00
_cell.angle_gamma   90.00
#
_symmetry.space_group_name_H-M   'P 1'
#
loop_
_entity.id
_entity.type
_entity.pdbx_description
1 polymer ?
#
loop_
_entity_poly.entity_id
_entity_poly.type
_entity_poly.pdbx_seq_one_letter_code
_entity_poly.pdbx_strand_id
1 'polypeptide(L)'
;MDWNLGFRWDVFDLDESWEHDDSVVYKFSSVTGAVGVALNWVIPAVKSSVIFLKVQKKTSSGARDSLDKSGLDIHWIDKIGPGYGLEGKQIQQWVDGNYSKVEVSKTEIGCLRIFTIVFAPDGGGFRTKDMKKFVEQKYRRQLMAGKVHEATKPLKLVWTLIGDGS
;
A
#
# COMPACT_ATOMS: atom_id res chain seq x y z
N MET A 1 6.32 11.72 8.12
CA MET A 1 5.13 11.01 7.57
C MET A 1 4.48 10.22 8.69
N ASP A 2 3.15 10.26 8.83
CA ASP A 2 2.44 9.44 9.82
C ASP A 2 2.07 8.07 9.21
N TRP A 3 2.90 7.07 9.53
CA TRP A 3 2.80 5.70 9.04
C TRP A 3 1.86 4.80 9.85
N ASN A 4 1.18 5.26 10.91
CA ASN A 4 0.45 4.43 11.89
C ASN A 4 1.31 3.41 12.70
N LEU A 5 0.86 3.10 13.92
CA LEU A 5 1.66 2.32 14.91
C LEU A 5 1.98 0.87 14.47
N GLY A 6 1.11 0.28 13.67
CA GLY A 6 1.22 -1.11 13.21
C GLY A 6 2.03 -1.32 11.93
N PHE A 7 2.18 -0.28 11.09
CA PHE A 7 2.83 -0.43 9.77
C PHE A 7 4.24 -0.97 9.87
N ARG A 8 4.99 -0.57 10.90
CA ARG A 8 6.36 -1.04 11.13
C ARG A 8 6.47 -2.57 11.22
N TRP A 9 5.42 -3.23 11.70
CA TRP A 9 5.34 -4.68 11.92
C TRP A 9 4.62 -5.42 10.80
N ASP A 10 4.03 -4.70 9.85
CA ASP A 10 3.44 -5.31 8.66
C ASP A 10 4.56 -5.87 7.78
N VAL A 11 4.33 -7.06 7.24
CA VAL A 11 5.16 -7.63 6.17
C VAL A 11 4.41 -7.45 4.86
N PHE A 12 5.07 -6.95 3.83
CA PHE A 12 4.47 -6.61 2.55
C PHE A 12 4.97 -7.53 1.44
N ASP A 13 4.05 -8.25 0.82
CA ASP A 13 4.34 -9.08 -0.34
C ASP A 13 4.11 -8.27 -1.61
N LEU A 14 4.94 -8.50 -2.64
CA LEU A 14 4.71 -7.93 -3.97
C LEU A 14 3.57 -8.71 -4.62
N ASP A 15 2.50 -8.01 -4.98
CA ASP A 15 1.39 -8.60 -5.73
C ASP A 15 1.61 -8.48 -7.23
N GLU A 16 1.89 -7.26 -7.70
CA GLU A 16 1.79 -6.89 -9.11
C GLU A 16 2.75 -5.75 -9.44
N SER A 17 3.13 -5.63 -10.72
CA SER A 17 3.86 -4.48 -11.23
C SER A 17 3.35 -4.06 -12.60
N TRP A 18 3.52 -2.78 -12.93
CA TRP A 18 3.11 -2.22 -14.22
C TRP A 18 4.06 -1.12 -14.68
N GLU A 19 4.18 -0.97 -16.00
CA GLU A 19 4.75 0.23 -16.61
C GLU A 19 3.66 1.31 -16.74
N HIS A 20 3.97 2.53 -16.30
CA HIS A 20 3.06 3.67 -16.31
C HIS A 20 3.84 4.99 -16.30
N ASP A 21 3.57 5.89 -17.24
CA ASP A 21 4.18 7.24 -17.29
C ASP A 21 5.72 7.20 -17.19
N ASP A 22 6.38 6.45 -18.09
CA ASP A 22 7.84 6.26 -18.09
C ASP A 22 8.40 5.90 -16.69
N SER A 23 7.61 5.14 -15.93
CA SER A 23 7.88 4.71 -14.57
C SER A 23 7.41 3.26 -14.41
N VAL A 24 7.93 2.58 -13.39
CA VAL A 24 7.46 1.26 -12.98
C VAL A 24 6.75 1.39 -11.65
N VAL A 25 5.53 0.88 -11.56
CA VAL A 25 4.73 0.90 -10.34
C VAL A 25 4.66 -0.51 -9.78
N TYR A 26 5.13 -0.70 -8.56
CA TYR A 26 4.99 -1.92 -7.79
C TYR A 26 3.82 -1.79 -6.82
N LYS A 27 3.01 -2.84 -6.70
CA LYS A 27 1.96 -2.95 -5.69
C LYS A 27 2.35 -3.99 -4.66
N PHE A 28 2.37 -3.57 -3.41
CA PHE A 28 2.55 -4.46 -2.27
C PHE A 28 1.31 -4.47 -1.40
N SER A 29 0.98 -5.64 -0.84
CA SER A 29 -0.10 -5.80 0.13
C SER A 29 0.44 -6.39 1.42
N SER A 30 -0.05 -5.91 2.56
CA SER A 30 0.34 -6.46 3.86
C SER A 30 -0.15 -7.91 3.99
N VAL A 31 0.72 -8.84 4.38
CA VAL A 31 0.42 -10.25 4.70
C VAL A 31 -0.52 -10.35 5.91
N THR A 32 -0.38 -9.42 6.86
CA THR A 32 -1.35 -9.16 7.94
C THR A 32 -2.73 -8.77 7.41
N GLY A 33 -2.86 -8.37 6.14
CA GLY A 33 -4.13 -8.18 5.43
C GLY A 33 -4.79 -9.48 4.96
N ALA A 34 -4.02 -10.53 4.62
CA ALA A 34 -4.59 -11.83 4.25
C ALA A 34 -5.19 -12.54 5.48
N VAL A 35 -4.56 -12.40 6.66
CA VAL A 35 -5.11 -12.85 7.95
C VAL A 35 -6.12 -11.83 8.52
N GLY A 36 -5.92 -10.55 8.24
CA GLY A 36 -6.75 -9.44 8.70
C GLY A 36 -8.10 -9.31 8.01
N VAL A 37 -8.27 -9.78 6.76
CA VAL A 37 -9.59 -9.85 6.11
C VAL A 37 -10.53 -10.82 6.83
N ALA A 38 -10.00 -11.88 7.45
CA ALA A 38 -10.77 -12.77 8.31
C ALA A 38 -11.12 -12.11 9.67
N LEU A 39 -10.22 -11.28 10.21
CA LEU A 39 -10.38 -10.61 11.52
C LEU A 39 -11.10 -9.26 11.46
N ASN A 40 -11.19 -8.59 10.31
CA ASN A 40 -11.90 -7.31 10.16
C ASN A 40 -13.43 -7.47 10.23
N TRP A 41 -13.94 -8.70 10.15
CA TRP A 41 -15.32 -9.01 10.55
C TRP A 41 -15.52 -8.97 12.08
N VAL A 42 -14.45 -9.13 12.87
CA VAL A 42 -14.48 -9.29 14.33
C VAL A 42 -13.93 -8.04 15.06
N ILE A 43 -12.97 -7.33 14.48
CA ILE A 43 -12.34 -6.15 15.08
C ILE A 43 -12.45 -4.95 14.11
N PRO A 44 -13.51 -4.11 14.24
CA PRO A 44 -13.73 -2.93 13.41
C PRO A 44 -12.73 -1.81 13.75
N ALA A 45 -11.46 -1.97 13.35
CA ALA A 45 -10.40 -0.95 13.44
C ALA A 45 -9.15 -1.31 12.62
N VAL A 46 -9.01 -2.56 12.17
CA VAL A 46 -7.83 -3.03 11.43
C VAL A 46 -7.99 -2.68 9.95
N LYS A 47 -7.15 -1.77 9.46
CA LYS A 47 -7.08 -1.45 8.02
C LYS A 47 -5.98 -2.27 7.37
N SER A 48 -6.28 -2.89 6.23
CA SER A 48 -5.28 -3.54 5.38
C SER A 48 -4.42 -2.48 4.70
N SER A 49 -3.10 -2.61 4.80
CA SER A 49 -2.14 -1.67 4.22
C SER A 49 -1.77 -2.12 2.80
N VAL A 50 -1.86 -1.20 1.85
CA VAL A 50 -1.46 -1.41 0.45
C VAL A 50 -0.49 -0.30 0.06
N ILE A 51 0.59 -0.66 -0.62
CA ILE A 51 1.61 0.27 -1.05
C ILE A 51 1.68 0.26 -2.58
N PHE A 52 1.59 1.44 -3.18
CA PHE A 52 1.94 1.66 -4.58
C PHE A 52 3.25 2.42 -4.63
N LEU A 53 4.33 1.74 -5.01
CA LEU A 53 5.67 2.31 -5.18
C LEU A 53 5.92 2.60 -6.67
N LYS A 54 5.83 3.86 -7.07
CA LYS A 54 6.21 4.35 -8.41
C LYS A 54 7.71 4.68 -8.40
N VAL A 55 8.49 3.95 -9.18
CA VAL A 55 9.90 4.25 -9.46
C VAL A 55 9.99 4.95 -10.81
N GLN A 56 10.50 6.18 -10.84
CA GLN A 56 10.61 6.98 -12.07
C GLN A 56 11.75 6.52 -12.97
N LYS A 57 11.62 5.29 -13.47
CA LYS A 57 12.51 4.64 -14.43
C LYS A 57 11.67 3.99 -15.52
N LYS A 58 12.13 4.09 -16.76
CA LYS A 58 11.41 3.58 -17.94
C LYS A 58 11.29 2.06 -18.00
N THR A 59 12.24 1.34 -17.39
CA THR A 59 12.32 -0.12 -17.50
C THR A 59 12.30 -0.78 -16.14
N SER A 60 11.74 -1.99 -16.08
CA SER A 60 11.70 -2.83 -14.88
C SER A 60 13.10 -3.12 -14.32
N SER A 61 14.09 -3.36 -15.17
CA SER A 61 15.48 -3.54 -14.76
C SER A 61 16.06 -2.28 -14.12
N GLY A 62 15.89 -1.13 -14.77
CA GLY A 62 16.38 0.15 -14.25
C GLY A 62 15.71 0.56 -12.95
N ALA A 63 14.43 0.21 -12.77
CA ALA A 63 13.69 0.41 -11.53
C ALA A 63 14.24 -0.46 -10.38
N ARG A 64 14.47 -1.76 -10.63
CA ARG A 64 15.07 -2.69 -9.67
C ARG A 64 16.46 -2.24 -9.24
N ASP A 65 17.34 -1.99 -10.22
CA ASP A 65 18.70 -1.51 -9.97
C ASP A 65 18.73 -0.22 -9.12
N SER A 66 17.74 0.65 -9.31
CA SER A 66 17.64 1.90 -8.54
C SER A 66 17.19 1.66 -7.11
N LEU A 67 16.26 0.73 -6.89
CA LEU A 67 15.81 0.35 -5.55
C LEU A 67 16.95 -0.32 -4.78
N ASP A 68 17.64 -1.28 -5.39
CA ASP A 68 18.78 -1.96 -4.77
C ASP A 68 19.90 -0.99 -4.40
N LYS A 69 20.28 -0.08 -5.33
CA LYS A 69 21.29 0.97 -5.07
C LYS A 69 20.86 1.95 -3.98
N SER A 70 19.56 2.16 -3.80
CA SER A 70 19.01 3.04 -2.75
C SER A 70 18.85 2.34 -1.39
N GLY A 71 19.15 1.03 -1.33
CA GLY A 71 19.08 0.23 -0.11
C GLY A 71 17.71 -0.39 0.17
N LEU A 72 16.76 -0.35 -0.78
CA LEU A 72 15.52 -1.13 -0.69
C LEU A 72 15.68 -2.43 -1.47
N ASP A 73 16.15 -3.47 -0.77
CA ASP A 73 16.31 -4.80 -1.36
C ASP A 73 14.94 -5.40 -1.70
N ILE A 74 14.71 -5.60 -3.00
CA ILE A 74 13.53 -6.26 -3.55
C ILE A 74 13.90 -7.56 -4.30
N HIS A 75 15.09 -8.12 -4.08
CA HIS A 75 15.55 -9.36 -4.72
C HIS A 75 14.72 -10.60 -4.36
N TRP A 76 13.91 -10.50 -3.31
CA TRP A 76 12.94 -11.52 -2.94
C TRP A 76 11.70 -11.56 -3.85
N ILE A 77 11.52 -10.59 -4.76
CA ILE A 77 10.40 -10.57 -5.74
C ILE A 77 10.33 -11.85 -6.59
N ASP A 78 11.46 -12.49 -6.86
CA ASP A 78 11.50 -13.71 -7.65
C ASP A 78 11.30 -14.99 -6.79
N LYS A 79 11.09 -14.84 -5.47
CA LYS A 79 10.88 -15.93 -4.52
C LYS A 79 9.42 -15.96 -4.03
N ILE A 80 8.67 -16.96 -4.49
CA ILE A 80 7.29 -17.20 -4.07
C ILE A 80 7.29 -17.99 -2.75
N GLY A 81 6.71 -17.43 -1.68
CA GLY A 81 6.45 -18.15 -0.43
C GLY A 81 6.27 -17.20 0.77
N PRO A 82 5.61 -17.66 1.86
CA PRO A 82 5.46 -16.86 3.07
C PRO A 82 6.82 -16.60 3.73
N GLY A 83 7.05 -15.38 4.19
CA GLY A 83 8.25 -14.99 4.93
C GLY A 83 9.34 -14.27 4.12
N TYR A 84 9.08 -13.98 2.84
CA TYR A 84 10.01 -13.24 1.96
C TYR A 84 9.61 -11.78 1.72
N GLY A 85 8.54 -11.28 2.34
CA GLY A 85 8.07 -9.91 2.14
C GLY A 85 8.92 -8.84 2.84
N LEU A 86 8.72 -7.60 2.42
CA LEU A 86 9.42 -6.42 2.93
C LEU A 86 8.72 -5.93 4.20
N GLU A 87 9.45 -5.80 5.30
CA GLU A 87 8.89 -5.25 6.53
C GLU A 87 8.59 -3.76 6.37
N GLY A 88 7.48 -3.28 6.91
CA GLY A 88 7.18 -1.86 6.91
C GLY A 88 8.24 -1.03 7.64
N LYS A 89 8.96 -1.61 8.60
CA LYS A 89 10.16 -1.00 9.19
C LYS A 89 11.23 -0.69 8.15
N GLN A 90 11.51 -1.62 7.24
CA GLN A 90 12.51 -1.43 6.17
C GLN A 90 12.06 -0.33 5.21
N ILE A 91 10.77 -0.29 4.88
CA ILE A 91 10.18 0.77 4.05
C ILE A 91 10.32 2.14 4.74
N GLN A 92 9.98 2.25 6.03
CA GLN A 92 10.12 3.49 6.80
C GLN A 92 11.57 3.97 6.79
N GLN A 93 12.51 3.09 7.14
CA GLN A 93 13.94 3.42 7.19
C GLN A 93 14.46 3.85 5.81
N TRP A 94 14.03 3.18 4.75
CA TRP A 94 14.41 3.53 3.39
C TRP A 94 13.85 4.88 2.95
N VAL A 95 12.58 5.17 3.25
CA VAL A 95 11.97 6.47 2.95
C VAL A 95 12.71 7.58 3.72
N ASP A 96 13.00 7.36 5.00
CA ASP A 96 13.71 8.34 5.83
C ASP A 96 15.14 8.58 5.31
N GLY A 97 15.83 7.52 4.87
CA GLY A 97 17.16 7.61 4.24
C GLY A 97 17.17 8.25 2.85
N ASN A 98 16.02 8.26 2.15
CA ASN A 98 15.88 8.79 0.80
C ASN A 98 14.89 9.97 0.72
N TYR A 99 14.66 10.70 1.81
CA TYR A 99 13.60 11.71 1.92
C TYR A 99 13.62 12.79 0.83
N SER A 100 14.80 13.14 0.29
CA SER A 100 14.95 14.14 -0.78
C SER A 100 14.59 13.60 -2.16
N LYS A 101 14.46 12.28 -2.30
CA LYS A 101 14.15 11.56 -3.54
C LYS A 101 12.84 10.78 -3.48
N VAL A 102 12.10 10.89 -2.37
CA VAL A 102 10.85 10.17 -2.15
C VAL A 102 9.76 11.13 -1.72
N GLU A 103 8.61 11.04 -2.39
CA GLU A 103 7.36 11.64 -1.93
C GLU A 103 6.40 10.54 -1.49
N VAL A 104 5.78 10.71 -0.32
CA VAL A 104 4.79 9.77 0.21
C VAL A 104 3.47 10.47 0.40
N SER A 105 2.39 9.85 -0.09
CA SER A 105 1.02 10.23 0.24
C SER A 105 0.25 9.04 0.82
N LYS A 106 -0.75 9.36 1.65
CA LYS A 106 -1.62 8.38 2.31
C LYS A 106 -3.07 8.70 1.99
N THR A 107 -3.82 7.67 1.62
CA THR A 107 -5.27 7.72 1.41
C THR A 107 -5.90 6.57 2.19
N GLU A 108 -6.96 6.83 2.94
CA GLU A 108 -7.71 5.80 3.66
C GLU A 108 -9.14 5.73 3.13
N ILE A 109 -9.63 4.53 2.80
CA ILE A 109 -10.98 4.30 2.27
C ILE A 109 -11.53 3.01 2.90
N GLY A 110 -12.61 3.12 3.68
CA GLY A 110 -13.16 1.97 4.42
C GLY A 110 -12.12 1.24 5.28
N CYS A 111 -11.88 -0.04 4.96
CA CYS A 111 -10.89 -0.90 5.61
C CYS A 111 -9.51 -0.89 4.93
N LEU A 112 -9.28 0.00 3.96
CA LEU A 112 -8.01 0.09 3.23
C LEU A 112 -7.24 1.33 3.66
N ARG A 113 -5.93 1.15 3.82
CA ARG A 113 -4.95 2.22 3.93
C ARG A 113 -3.99 2.10 2.77
N ILE A 114 -4.01 3.08 1.88
CA ILE A 114 -3.21 3.10 0.66
C ILE A 114 -2.11 4.12 0.82
N PHE A 115 -0.86 3.66 0.76
CA PHE A 115 0.31 4.49 0.65
C PHE A 115 0.72 4.57 -0.81
N THR A 116 0.90 5.77 -1.33
CA THR A 116 1.52 5.98 -2.64
C THR A 116 2.87 6.62 -2.43
N ILE A 117 3.92 5.90 -2.80
CA ILE A 117 5.31 6.29 -2.67
C ILE A 117 5.84 6.55 -4.08
N VAL A 118 6.32 7.76 -4.34
CA VAL A 118 6.96 8.13 -5.61
C VAL A 118 8.44 8.34 -5.38
N PHE A 119 9.25 7.54 -6.06
CA PHE A 119 10.70 7.55 -5.98
C PHE A 119 11.32 8.10 -7.27
N ALA A 120 12.09 9.18 -7.14
CA ALA A 120 12.81 9.85 -8.22
C ALA A 120 14.34 9.62 -8.06
N PRO A 121 14.87 8.45 -8.46
CA PRO A 121 16.26 8.06 -8.18
C PRO A 121 17.31 8.99 -8.78
N ASP A 122 17.05 9.54 -9.97
CA ASP A 122 17.95 10.41 -10.73
C ASP A 122 17.87 11.88 -10.28
N GLY A 123 17.03 12.19 -9.29
CA GLY A 123 16.64 13.55 -8.98
C GLY A 123 15.61 14.11 -9.99
N GLY A 124 15.11 15.31 -9.69
CA GLY A 124 14.00 15.93 -10.43
C GLY A 124 12.70 15.93 -9.62
N GLY A 125 11.62 16.41 -10.24
CA GLY A 125 10.31 16.48 -9.60
C GLY A 125 9.62 15.13 -9.46
N PHE A 126 8.76 15.03 -8.45
CA PHE A 126 7.88 13.89 -8.23
C PHE A 126 6.67 13.93 -9.18
N ARG A 127 6.51 12.90 -10.01
CA ARG A 127 5.42 12.74 -10.96
C ARG A 127 4.23 12.06 -10.30
N THR A 128 3.42 12.84 -9.59
CA THR A 128 2.27 12.36 -8.78
C THR A 128 0.90 12.56 -9.45
N LYS A 129 0.81 13.38 -10.50
CA LYS A 129 -0.45 13.89 -11.08
C LYS A 129 -1.45 12.81 -11.52
N ASP A 130 -0.96 11.66 -11.98
CA ASP A 130 -1.75 10.56 -12.51
C ASP A 130 -1.96 9.41 -11.51
N MET A 131 -1.14 9.34 -10.46
CA MET A 131 -1.11 8.21 -9.54
C MET A 131 -2.45 7.95 -8.84
N LYS A 132 -3.19 9.00 -8.46
CA LYS A 132 -4.53 8.82 -7.88
C LYS A 132 -5.46 8.07 -8.83
N LYS A 133 -5.51 8.47 -10.10
CA LYS A 133 -6.35 7.82 -11.12
C LYS A 133 -5.86 6.41 -11.42
N PHE A 134 -4.54 6.21 -11.47
CA PHE A 134 -3.94 4.89 -11.66
C PHE A 134 -4.36 3.91 -10.56
N VAL A 135 -4.22 4.31 -9.29
CA VAL A 135 -4.64 3.52 -8.13
C VAL A 135 -6.14 3.23 -8.17
N GLU A 136 -6.96 4.24 -8.47
CA GLU A 136 -8.42 4.06 -8.59
C GLU A 136 -8.82 3.07 -9.69
N GLN A 137 -8.12 3.06 -10.83
CA GLN A 137 -8.38 2.13 -11.92
C GLN A 137 -7.96 0.70 -11.58
N LYS A 138 -6.73 0.54 -11.06
CA LYS A 138 -6.15 -0.78 -10.77
C LYS A 138 -6.76 -1.44 -9.53
N TYR A 139 -7.19 -0.65 -8.56
CA TYR A 139 -7.76 -1.13 -7.30
C TYR A 139 -9.27 -0.89 -7.18
N ARG A 140 -9.96 -0.69 -8.32
CA ARG A 140 -11.38 -0.28 -8.37
C ARG A 140 -12.30 -1.19 -7.56
N ARG A 141 -12.18 -2.52 -7.70
CA ARG A 141 -13.09 -3.47 -7.03
C ARG A 141 -12.94 -3.42 -5.51
N GLN A 142 -11.71 -3.37 -5.03
CA GLN A 142 -11.38 -3.30 -3.61
C GLN A 142 -11.78 -1.96 -3.00
N LEU A 143 -11.56 -0.86 -3.73
CA LEU A 143 -12.02 0.47 -3.35
C LEU A 143 -13.55 0.55 -3.30
N MET A 144 -14.27 -0.06 -4.26
CA MET A 144 -15.73 -0.13 -4.24
C MET A 144 -16.23 -0.94 -3.02
N ALA A 145 -15.62 -2.10 -2.75
CA ALA A 145 -15.95 -2.90 -1.56
C ALA A 145 -15.68 -2.12 -0.25
N GLY A 146 -14.56 -1.40 -0.18
CA GLY A 146 -14.23 -0.52 0.95
C GLY A 146 -15.26 0.60 1.15
N LYS A 147 -15.69 1.27 0.08
CA LYS A 147 -16.73 2.31 0.12
C LYS A 147 -18.09 1.76 0.56
N VAL A 148 -18.48 0.59 0.05
CA VAL A 148 -19.72 -0.10 0.47
C VAL A 148 -19.66 -0.47 1.95
N HIS A 149 -18.53 -0.98 2.43
CA HIS A 149 -18.33 -1.28 3.85
C HIS A 149 -18.44 -0.02 4.71
N GLU A 150 -17.84 1.10 4.29
CA GLU A 150 -17.93 2.38 4.99
C GLU A 150 -19.37 2.91 5.05
N ALA A 151 -20.11 2.85 3.94
CA ALA A 151 -21.51 3.27 3.86
C ALA A 151 -22.45 2.38 4.70
N THR A 152 -22.10 1.13 4.96
CA THR A 152 -22.93 0.17 5.72
C THR A 152 -22.60 0.12 7.23
N LYS A 153 -21.49 0.72 7.68
CA LYS A 153 -21.17 0.87 9.11
C LYS A 153 -22.28 1.53 9.95
N PRO A 154 -22.87 2.68 9.55
CA PRO A 154 -23.93 3.30 10.36
C PRO A 154 -25.19 2.44 10.43
N LEU A 155 -25.53 1.68 9.37
CA LEU A 155 -26.70 0.82 9.36
C LEU A 155 -26.54 -0.37 10.31
N LYS A 156 -25.37 -1.03 10.36
CA LYS A 156 -25.14 -2.13 11.30
C LYS A 156 -25.22 -1.67 12.76
N LEU A 157 -24.66 -0.50 13.10
CA LEU A 157 -24.71 0.03 14.47
C LEU A 157 -26.15 0.27 14.94
N VAL A 158 -27.01 0.77 14.05
CA VAL A 158 -28.44 1.02 14.34
C VAL A 158 -29.21 -0.28 14.54
N TRP A 159 -28.96 -1.32 13.72
CA TRP A 159 -29.59 -2.63 13.90
C TRP A 159 -29.12 -3.35 15.17
N THR A 160 -27.87 -3.19 15.59
CA THR A 160 -27.38 -3.76 16.86
C THR A 160 -27.97 -3.03 18.07
N LEU A 161 -28.21 -1.72 17.98
CA LEU A 161 -28.86 -0.95 19.06
C LEU A 161 -30.39 -1.16 19.14
N ILE A 162 -31.03 -1.59 18.05
CA ILE A 162 -32.48 -1.84 18.00
C ILE A 162 -32.82 -3.33 18.22
N GLY A 163 -31.90 -4.24 17.87
CA GLY A 163 -32.12 -5.70 17.92
C GLY A 163 -31.93 -6.38 19.27
N ASP A 164 -31.32 -5.72 20.26
CA ASP A 164 -31.17 -6.23 21.64
C ASP A 164 -32.32 -5.80 22.57
N GLY A 165 -33.41 -5.25 22.01
CA GLY A 165 -34.56 -4.69 22.72
C GLY A 165 -35.88 -5.43 22.53
N SER A 166 -35.87 -6.73 22.21
CA SER A 166 -37.07 -7.56 22.08
C SER A 166 -36.91 -8.93 22.71
#